data_AF-A0A1F5FUZ2-F1
#
_entry.id   AF-A0A1F5FUZ2-F1
#
_cell.length_a   1.000
_cell.length_b   1.000
_cell.length_c   1.000
_cell.angle_alpha   90.00
_cell.angle_beta   90.00
_cell.angle_gamma   90.00
#
_symmetry.space_group_name_H-M   'P 1'
#
loop_
_entity.id
_entity.type
_entity.pdbx_description
1 polymer ?
#
loop_
_entity_poly.entity_id
_entity_poly.type
_entity_poly.pdbx_seq_one_letter_code
_entity_poly.pdbx_strand_id
1 'polypeptide(L)'
;MSITNLTHESFLRLLVEKYENKRFNLLVKTRKLDGDEKVLKFCNRMISKTIIPKPFQVSIKLSPGGCIAWDLKTEQVSTTFEGDDVIICRFFDNRQYCKVLIITSDPI
;
A
#
# COMPACT_ATOMS: atom_id res chain seq x y z
N MET A 1 -10.41 -15.70 6.34
CA MET A 1 -10.04 -15.18 7.67
C MET A 1 -9.48 -13.78 7.48
N SER A 2 -10.16 -12.74 7.98
CA SER A 2 -9.58 -11.40 7.99
C SER A 2 -8.45 -11.36 9.00
N ILE A 3 -7.29 -10.86 8.61
CA ILE A 3 -6.19 -10.56 9.52
C ILE A 3 -6.62 -9.35 10.35
N THR A 4 -7.36 -9.56 11.44
CA THR A 4 -8.00 -8.47 12.19
C THR A 4 -7.18 -7.92 13.36
N ASN A 5 -5.95 -8.38 13.62
CA ASN A 5 -5.14 -7.87 14.75
C ASN A 5 -3.62 -7.80 14.48
N LEU A 6 -3.19 -7.58 13.23
CA LEU A 6 -1.80 -7.17 12.99
C LEU A 6 -1.72 -5.65 13.19
N THR A 7 -0.83 -5.19 14.08
CA THR A 7 -0.55 -3.76 14.17
C THR A 7 -0.04 -3.27 12.81
N HIS A 8 -0.32 -2.01 12.46
CA HIS A 8 0.14 -1.44 11.18
C HIS A 8 1.65 -1.63 10.98
N GLU A 9 2.45 -1.45 12.04
CA GLU A 9 3.90 -1.66 11.98
C GLU A 9 4.29 -3.12 11.69
N SER A 10 3.64 -4.08 12.36
CA SER A 10 3.87 -5.51 12.12
C SER A 10 3.50 -5.92 10.69
N PHE A 11 2.41 -5.40 10.14
CA PHE A 11 2.02 -5.63 8.75
C PHE A 11 3.06 -5.08 7.76
N LEU A 12 3.57 -3.86 8.00
CA LEU A 12 4.55 -3.25 7.11
C LEU A 12 5.87 -4.02 7.09
N ARG A 13 6.27 -4.56 8.24
CA ARG A 13 7.41 -5.48 8.32
C ARG A 13 7.16 -6.73 7.47
N LEU A 14 5.99 -7.36 7.56
CA LEU A 14 5.63 -8.51 6.73
C LEU A 14 5.62 -8.17 5.23
N LEU A 15 5.10 -7.01 4.86
CA LEU A 15 5.08 -6.56 3.46
C LEU A 15 6.48 -6.35 2.92
N VAL A 16 7.34 -5.68 3.69
CA VAL A 16 8.75 -5.51 3.36
C VAL A 16 9.41 -6.89 3.24
N GLU A 17 9.30 -7.76 4.24
CA GLU A 17 9.89 -9.11 4.19
C GLU A 17 9.43 -9.94 2.98
N LYS A 18 8.14 -9.85 2.63
CA LYS A 18 7.54 -10.62 1.52
C LYS A 18 7.99 -10.17 0.14
N TYR A 19 8.20 -8.87 -0.07
CA TYR A 19 8.50 -8.25 -1.36
C TYR A 19 9.88 -7.61 -1.45
N GLU A 20 10.68 -7.69 -0.39
CA GLU A 20 12.06 -7.25 -0.43
C GLU A 20 12.81 -7.97 -1.55
N ASN A 21 13.58 -7.21 -2.33
CA ASN A 21 14.35 -7.72 -3.47
C ASN A 21 13.48 -8.37 -4.58
N LYS A 22 12.16 -8.39 -4.44
CA LYS A 22 11.23 -8.74 -5.52
C LYS A 22 10.86 -7.50 -6.29
N ARG A 23 10.54 -7.70 -7.57
CA ARG A 23 9.84 -6.67 -8.34
C ARG A 23 8.33 -6.81 -8.17
N PHE A 24 7.64 -5.69 -8.07
CA PHE A 24 6.19 -5.61 -7.93
C PHE A 24 5.62 -4.52 -8.84
N ASN A 25 4.35 -4.65 -9.14
CA ASN A 25 3.54 -3.67 -9.84
C ASN A 25 2.60 -3.01 -8.83
N LEU A 26 2.33 -1.73 -9.06
CA LEU A 26 1.51 -0.88 -8.20
C LEU A 26 0.30 -0.38 -8.99
N LEU A 27 -0.89 -0.71 -8.53
CA LEU A 27 -2.13 -0.09 -9.01
C LEU A 27 -2.62 0.89 -7.96
N VAL A 28 -2.80 2.15 -8.33
CA VAL A 28 -3.43 3.16 -7.48
C VAL A 28 -4.77 3.51 -8.09
N LYS A 29 -5.85 3.13 -7.42
CA LYS A 29 -7.21 3.56 -7.76
C LYS A 29 -7.62 4.63 -6.77
N THR A 30 -8.19 5.73 -7.23
CA THR A 30 -8.80 6.75 -6.37
C THR A 30 -10.23 6.93 -6.84
N ARG A 31 -11.19 6.72 -5.94
CA ARG A 31 -12.60 7.04 -6.20
C ARG A 31 -13.14 7.96 -5.12
N LYS A 32 -13.99 8.89 -5.53
CA LYS A 32 -14.95 9.51 -4.62
C LYS A 32 -16.08 8.51 -4.39
N LEU A 33 -16.62 8.38 -3.18
CA LEU A 33 -17.65 7.36 -2.93
C LEU A 33 -18.87 7.47 -3.88
N ASP A 34 -19.19 8.67 -4.35
CA ASP A 34 -20.28 8.98 -5.30
C ASP A 34 -19.79 9.57 -6.63
N GLY A 35 -18.62 9.18 -7.14
CA GLY A 35 -18.08 9.78 -8.37
C GLY A 35 -17.09 8.92 -9.14
N ASP A 36 -16.47 9.51 -10.16
CA ASP A 36 -15.62 8.81 -11.11
C ASP A 36 -14.38 8.16 -10.46
N GLU A 37 -14.01 6.99 -10.96
CA GLU A 37 -12.79 6.26 -10.58
C GLU A 37 -11.62 6.71 -11.47
N LYS A 38 -10.51 7.12 -10.85
CA LYS A 38 -9.24 7.36 -11.53
C LYS A 38 -8.26 6.25 -11.19
N VAL A 39 -7.64 5.65 -12.20
CA VAL A 39 -6.69 4.55 -12.04
C VAL A 39 -5.33 4.96 -12.60
N LEU A 40 -4.29 4.82 -11.78
CA LEU A 40 -2.90 4.98 -12.17
C LEU A 40 -2.19 3.62 -12.01
N LYS A 41 -1.48 3.22 -13.05
CA LYS A 41 -0.68 1.99 -13.08
C LYS A 41 0.80 2.36 -13.03
N PHE A 42 1.55 1.73 -12.13
CA PHE A 42 3.01 1.79 -12.12
C PHE A 42 3.55 0.36 -12.22
N CYS A 43 4.48 0.13 -13.14
CA CYS A 43 4.99 -1.21 -13.39
C CYS A 43 6.40 -1.40 -12.81
N ASN A 44 6.66 -2.59 -12.27
CA ASN A 44 7.96 -3.22 -12.05
C ASN A 44 8.96 -2.39 -11.20
N ARG A 45 8.64 -2.17 -9.93
CA ARG A 45 9.48 -1.49 -8.91
C ARG A 45 10.03 -2.50 -7.90
N MET A 46 11.15 -2.20 -7.24
CA MET A 46 11.65 -3.02 -6.11
C MET A 46 11.40 -2.34 -4.77
N ILE A 47 11.08 -3.10 -3.73
CA ILE A 47 11.01 -2.59 -2.35
C ILE A 47 12.40 -2.73 -1.71
N SER A 48 12.89 -1.63 -1.14
CA SER A 48 14.04 -1.67 -0.24
C SER A 48 13.56 -1.85 1.20
N LYS A 49 14.35 -2.54 2.02
CA LYS A 49 14.02 -2.91 3.40
C LYS A 49 13.81 -1.72 4.36
N THR A 50 13.99 -0.49 3.90
CA THR A 50 13.95 0.72 4.72
C THR A 50 12.52 1.18 4.95
N ILE A 51 12.01 0.91 6.17
CA ILE A 51 10.86 1.60 6.74
C ILE A 51 11.37 2.91 7.37
N ILE A 52 10.81 4.04 6.98
CA ILE A 52 11.16 5.36 7.54
C ILE A 52 9.99 5.80 8.43
N PRO A 53 10.06 5.55 9.75
CA PRO A 53 9.05 6.02 10.69
C PRO A 53 9.20 7.53 10.91
N LYS A 54 8.08 8.24 10.89
CA LYS A 54 7.92 9.63 11.30
C LYS A 54 6.73 9.72 12.27
N PRO A 55 6.62 10.77 13.09
CA PRO A 55 5.44 10.94 13.93
C PRO A 55 4.17 10.90 13.07
N PHE A 56 3.31 9.92 13.32
CA PHE A 56 2.05 9.71 12.60
C PHE A 56 2.19 9.47 11.08
N GLN A 57 3.39 9.12 10.59
CA GLN A 57 3.60 8.77 9.20
C GLN A 57 4.55 7.59 9.13
N VAL A 58 4.27 6.63 8.26
CA VAL A 58 5.23 5.58 7.95
C VAL A 58 5.41 5.52 6.44
N SER A 59 6.61 5.17 6.01
CA SER A 59 6.92 5.11 4.60
C SER A 59 7.89 3.97 4.24
N ILE A 60 7.73 3.41 3.05
CA ILE A 60 8.55 2.35 2.47
C ILE A 60 9.27 2.91 1.25
N LYS A 61 10.59 2.76 1.22
CA LYS A 61 11.43 3.21 0.10
C LYS A 61 11.42 2.18 -1.04
N LEU A 62 11.24 2.67 -2.25
CA LEU A 62 11.26 1.93 -3.52
C LEU A 62 12.54 2.20 -4.31
N SER A 63 12.96 1.25 -5.16
CA SER A 63 14.02 1.45 -6.15
C SER A 63 13.46 1.63 -7.56
N PRO A 64 14.05 2.52 -8.39
CA PRO A 64 15.09 3.50 -8.06
C PRO A 64 14.46 4.81 -7.53
N GLY A 65 14.52 5.03 -6.20
CA GLY A 65 14.26 6.34 -5.58
C GLY A 65 12.81 6.70 -5.23
N GLY A 66 11.83 5.84 -5.51
CA GLY A 66 10.43 6.10 -5.11
C GLY A 66 10.20 5.90 -3.61
N CYS A 67 9.06 6.35 -3.09
CA CYS A 67 8.65 6.10 -1.71
C CYS A 67 7.12 6.01 -1.65
N ILE A 68 6.61 5.03 -0.91
CA ILE A 68 5.19 4.94 -0.54
C ILE A 68 5.11 5.45 0.89
N ALA A 69 4.40 6.55 1.12
CA ALA A 69 4.21 7.12 2.45
C ALA A 69 2.72 7.32 2.72
N TRP A 70 2.29 7.08 3.96
CA TRP A 70 0.91 7.29 4.41
C TRP A 70 0.88 8.08 5.72
N ASP A 71 -0.12 8.95 5.84
CA ASP A 71 -0.40 9.76 7.02
C ASP A 71 -1.47 9.10 7.88
N LEU A 72 -1.10 8.69 9.07
CA LEU A 72 -1.95 7.97 10.03
C LEU A 72 -2.95 8.89 10.75
N LYS A 73 -2.78 10.22 10.70
CA LYS A 73 -3.72 11.18 11.30
C LYS A 73 -4.93 11.44 10.41
N THR A 74 -4.71 11.43 9.10
CA THR A 74 -5.71 11.88 8.12
C THR A 74 -6.33 10.73 7.32
N GLU A 75 -5.72 9.54 7.34
CA GLU A 75 -6.17 8.40 6.54
C GLU A 75 -6.26 7.12 7.40
N GLN A 76 -7.43 6.47 7.39
CA GLN A 76 -7.58 5.11 7.92
C GLN A 76 -7.17 4.10 6.85
N VAL A 77 -6.28 3.17 7.19
CA VAL A 77 -5.81 2.13 6.27
C VAL A 77 -6.48 0.79 6.63
N SER A 78 -7.11 0.15 5.64
CA SER A 78 -7.58 -1.24 5.71
C SER A 78 -6.80 -2.07 4.70
N THR A 79 -6.23 -3.19 5.11
CA THR A 79 -5.43 -4.05 4.21
C THR A 79 -6.06 -5.44 4.08
N THR A 80 -5.87 -6.06 2.91
CA THR A 80 -6.32 -7.43 2.64
C THR A 80 -5.26 -8.11 1.78
N PHE A 81 -4.91 -9.35 2.15
CA PHE A 81 -4.08 -10.21 1.30
C PHE A 81 -5.03 -11.07 0.48
N GLU A 82 -4.96 -10.96 -0.84
CA GLU A 82 -5.77 -11.75 -1.77
C GLU A 82 -4.83 -12.73 -2.50
N GLY A 83 -4.61 -13.90 -1.90
CA GLY A 83 -3.67 -14.89 -2.42
C GLY A 83 -2.20 -14.61 -2.06
N ASP A 84 -1.31 -15.38 -2.67
CA ASP A 84 0.10 -15.42 -2.27
C ASP A 84 0.89 -14.20 -2.70
N ASP A 85 0.40 -13.41 -3.65
CA ASP A 85 1.19 -12.33 -4.25
C ASP A 85 0.40 -11.03 -4.47
N VAL A 86 -0.83 -10.90 -3.97
CA VAL A 86 -1.61 -9.64 -4.03
C VAL A 86 -1.88 -9.07 -2.65
N ILE A 87 -1.55 -7.80 -2.49
CA ILE A 87 -1.91 -6.99 -1.32
C ILE A 87 -2.78 -5.83 -1.78
N ILE A 88 -3.92 -5.64 -1.12
CA ILE A 88 -4.83 -4.52 -1.34
C ILE A 88 -4.85 -3.65 -0.09
N CYS A 89 -4.38 -2.40 -0.19
CA CYS A 89 -4.50 -1.39 0.87
C CYS A 89 -5.58 -0.38 0.46
N ARG A 90 -6.60 -0.19 1.28
CA ARG A 90 -7.66 0.79 1.12
C ARG A 90 -7.43 1.92 2.11
N PHE A 91 -7.47 3.15 1.62
CA PHE A 91 -7.27 4.38 2.39
C PHE A 91 -8.58 5.16 2.37
N PHE A 92 -9.10 5.47 3.55
CA PHE A 92 -10.30 6.24 3.73
C PHE A 92 -9.92 7.59 4.33
N ASP A 93 -10.18 8.66 3.58
CA ASP A 93 -10.12 10.03 4.08
C ASP A 93 -11.48 10.41 4.69
N ASN A 94 -11.45 11.25 5.72
CA ASN A 94 -12.59 11.93 6.34
C ASN A 94 -13.51 12.64 5.32
N ARG A 95 -13.04 12.88 4.09
CA ARG A 95 -13.80 13.49 2.98
C ARG A 95 -14.48 12.50 2.04
N GLN A 96 -14.72 11.25 2.44
CA GLN A 96 -15.39 10.20 1.63
C GLN A 96 -14.64 9.84 0.32
N TYR A 97 -13.31 9.87 0.37
CA TYR A 97 -12.48 9.31 -0.71
C TYR A 97 -11.97 7.94 -0.30
N CYS A 98 -12.04 7.00 -1.23
CA CYS A 98 -11.39 5.70 -1.09
C CYS A 98 -10.25 5.64 -2.12
N LYS A 99 -9.01 5.60 -1.61
CA LYS A 99 -7.85 5.23 -2.43
C LYS A 99 -7.60 3.75 -2.22
N VAL A 100 -7.27 3.01 -3.28
CA VAL A 100 -6.92 1.60 -3.23
C VAL A 100 -5.56 1.44 -3.88
N LEU A 101 -4.60 0.94 -3.10
CA LEU A 101 -3.28 0.54 -3.54
C LEU A 101 -3.26 -0.97 -3.68
N ILE A 102 -2.97 -1.49 -4.88
CA ILE A 102 -2.76 -2.91 -5.10
C ILE A 102 -1.27 -3.12 -5.39
N ILE A 103 -0.64 -3.98 -4.61
CA ILE A 103 0.74 -4.42 -4.78
C ILE A 103 0.68 -5.87 -5.25
N THR A 104 1.20 -6.16 -6.44
CA THR A 104 1.25 -7.52 -6.98
C THR A 104 2.56 -7.82 -7.67
N SER A 105 3.07 -9.06 -7.61
CA SER A 105 4.17 -9.50 -8.50
C SER A 105 3.68 -9.94 -9.88
N ASP A 106 2.37 -10.11 -10.07
CA ASP A 106 1.78 -10.46 -11.35
C ASP A 106 1.87 -9.31 -12.35
N PRO A 107 2.07 -9.60 -13.65
CA PRO A 107 2.05 -8.58 -14.71
C PRO A 107 0.70 -7.80 -14.74
N ILE A 108 0.75 -6.47 -14.91
CA ILE A 108 -0.41 -5.54 -14.97
C ILE A 108 -0.65 -4.99 -16.38
#